data_AF-A0A966KQV1-F1
#
_entry.id   AF-A0A966KQV1-F1
#
_cell.length_a   1.000
_cell.length_b   1.000
_cell.length_c   1.000
_cell.angle_alpha   90.00
_cell.angle_beta   90.00
_cell.angle_gamma   90.00
#
_symmetry.space_group_name_H-M   'P 1'
#
loop_
_entity.id
_entity.type
_entity.pdbx_description
1 polymer ?
#
loop_
_entity_poly.entity_id
_entity_poly.type
_entity_poly.pdbx_seq_one_letter_code
_entity_poly.pdbx_strand_id
1 'polypeptide(L)'
;MQRLAPTARGIDRFRIGTWRGDAHIALLSPRPGSMPTPAGITRALDEVRRRGHRTALTPALAVGEQRPFEAAGFVLHERLHLLRHDLVELPERSRLHQ
;
A
#
# COMPACT_ATOMS: atom_id res chain seq x y z
N MET A 1 2.76 16.82 3.95
CA MET A 1 2.16 15.55 3.48
C MET A 1 2.24 15.50 1.96
N GLN A 2 3.17 14.73 1.38
CA GLN A 2 3.11 14.51 -0.07
C GLN A 2 1.99 13.51 -0.36
N ARG A 3 1.01 13.98 -1.14
CA ARG A 3 -0.15 13.24 -1.59
C ARG A 3 0.32 12.20 -2.60
N LEU A 4 0.05 10.92 -2.36
CA LEU A 4 0.23 9.87 -3.37
C LEU A 4 -0.60 10.28 -4.59
N ALA A 5 0.06 10.62 -5.70
CA ALA A 5 -0.64 11.05 -6.90
C ALA A 5 -1.44 9.86 -7.45
N PRO A 6 -2.77 9.96 -7.61
CA PRO A 6 -3.51 8.94 -8.33
C PRO A 6 -3.14 9.05 -9.81
N THR A 7 -2.30 8.14 -10.31
CA THR A 7 -2.08 8.00 -11.75
C THR A 7 -3.37 7.47 -12.37
N ALA A 8 -4.17 8.40 -12.89
CA ALA A 8 -5.40 8.15 -13.61
C ALA A 8 -5.08 7.59 -15.00
N ARG A 9 -4.94 6.26 -15.09
CA ARG A 9 -5.38 5.40 -16.20
C ARG A 9 -4.95 3.94 -15.93
N GLY A 10 -5.91 3.04 -15.70
CA GLY A 10 -5.86 1.66 -16.18
C GLY A 10 -4.92 0.62 -15.53
N ILE A 11 -4.51 0.77 -14.25
CA ILE A 11 -3.84 -0.30 -13.44
C ILE A 11 -4.74 -0.77 -12.25
N ASP A 12 -6.00 -0.34 -12.34
CA ASP A 12 -7.30 -0.55 -11.70
C ASP A 12 -7.46 -0.83 -10.21
N ARG A 13 -6.50 -1.45 -9.52
CA ARG A 13 -6.68 -1.78 -8.09
C ARG A 13 -5.48 -1.49 -7.22
N PHE A 14 -4.42 -0.89 -7.77
CA PHE A 14 -3.21 -0.59 -7.01
C PHE A 14 -2.83 0.89 -7.04
N ARG A 15 -2.29 1.35 -5.92
CA ARG A 15 -1.54 2.61 -5.80
C ARG A 15 -0.06 2.26 -5.73
N ILE A 16 0.75 3.00 -6.49
CA ILE A 16 2.21 2.86 -6.50
C ILE A 16 2.79 4.21 -6.12
N GLY A 17 3.52 4.25 -5.01
CA GLY A 17 4.28 5.42 -4.57
C GLY A 17 5.69 5.02 -4.14
N THR A 18 6.58 5.99 -3.99
CA THR A 18 7.93 5.74 -3.49
C THR A 18 7.91 5.61 -1.97
N TRP A 19 8.62 4.62 -1.42
CA TRP A 19 8.77 4.48 0.01
C TRP A 19 9.67 5.58 0.57
N ARG A 20 9.35 6.10 1.76
CA ARG A 20 10.05 7.27 2.31
C ARG A 20 11.46 6.98 2.79
N GLY A 21 11.76 5.73 3.14
CA GLY A 21 13.09 5.33 3.62
C GLY A 21 14.10 5.06 2.50
N ASP A 22 13.64 4.84 1.27
CA ASP A 22 14.51 4.53 0.12
C ASP A 22 13.77 4.80 -1.20
N ALA A 23 14.35 5.66 -2.05
CA ALA A 23 13.80 6.04 -3.35
C ALA A 23 13.75 4.89 -4.38
N HIS A 24 14.54 3.83 -4.18
CA HIS A 24 14.56 2.65 -5.04
C HIS A 24 13.47 1.64 -4.70
N ILE A 25 12.72 1.86 -3.62
CA ILE A 25 11.65 0.99 -3.18
C ILE A 25 10.29 1.60 -3.53
N ALA A 26 9.48 0.82 -4.24
CA ALA A 26 8.08 1.14 -4.47
C ALA A 26 7.21 0.57 -3.35
N LEU A 27 6.32 1.40 -2.82
CA LEU A 27 5.17 0.96 -2.03
C LEU A 27 4.00 0.66 -2.98
N LEU A 28 3.65 -0.61 -3.08
CA LEU A 28 2.53 -1.15 -3.83
C LEU A 28 1.36 -1.45 -2.88
N SER A 29 0.29 -0.68 -2.98
CA SER A 29 -0.87 -0.80 -2.10
C SER A 29 -2.13 -1.17 -2.87
N PRO A 30 -2.82 -2.28 -2.53
CA PRO A 30 -4.17 -2.54 -3.01
C PRO A 30 -5.11 -1.40 -2.63
N ARG A 31 -6.12 -1.13 -3.46
CA ARG A 31 -7.23 -0.26 -3.07
C ARG A 31 -8.06 -0.96 -2.00
N PRO A 32 -8.44 -0.26 -0.92
CA PRO A 32 -9.36 -0.80 0.07
C PRO A 32 -10.64 -1.36 -0.57
N GLY A 33 -11.10 -2.51 -0.09
CA GLY A 33 -12.30 -3.18 -0.59
C GLY A 33 -12.14 -3.91 -1.93
N SER A 34 -10.91 -3.96 -2.48
CA SER A 34 -10.63 -4.59 -3.76
C SER A 34 -9.64 -5.74 -3.61
N MET A 35 -10.06 -6.98 -3.88
CA MET A 35 -9.13 -8.11 -3.81
C MET A 35 -8.05 -8.04 -4.90
N PRO A 36 -6.76 -8.18 -4.54
CA PRO A 36 -5.67 -8.38 -5.48
C PRO A 36 -5.92 -9.58 -6.40
N THR A 37 -5.70 -9.41 -7.70
CA THR A 37 -5.70 -10.52 -8.67
C THR A 37 -4.27 -10.76 -9.16
N PRO A 38 -3.91 -12.01 -9.52
CA PRO A 38 -2.57 -12.32 -10.05
C PRO A 38 -2.18 -11.40 -11.23
N ALA A 39 -3.06 -11.25 -12.23
CA ALA A 39 -2.82 -10.38 -13.37
C ALA A 39 -2.68 -8.90 -12.99
N GLY A 40 -3.38 -8.45 -11.94
CA GLY A 40 -3.24 -7.10 -11.41
C GLY A 40 -1.87 -6.87 -10.75
N ILE A 41 -1.38 -7.85 -10.00
CA ILE A 41 -0.06 -7.82 -9.37
C ILE A 41 1.04 -7.80 -10.43
N THR A 42 0.97 -8.67 -11.44
CA THR A 42 1.94 -8.69 -12.55
C THR A 42 2.03 -7.32 -13.23
N ARG A 43 0.89 -6.74 -13.63
CA ARG A 43 0.87 -5.40 -14.25
C ARG A 43 1.43 -4.31 -13.34
N ALA A 44 1.14 -4.39 -12.04
CA ALA A 44 1.67 -3.43 -11.09
C ALA A 44 3.20 -3.56 -10.92
N LEU A 45 3.74 -4.78 -10.94
CA LEU A 45 5.19 -5.03 -10.88
C LEU A 45 5.90 -4.54 -12.15
N ASP A 46 5.29 -4.71 -13.32
CA ASP A 46 5.85 -4.19 -14.56
C ASP A 46 5.90 -2.65 -14.55
N GLU A 47 4.88 -2.01 -13.97
CA GLU A 47 4.88 -0.56 -13.74
C GLU A 47 5.96 -0.13 -12.74
N VAL A 48 6.16 -0.87 -11.64
CA VAL A 48 7.24 -0.64 -10.68
C VAL A 48 8.60 -0.68 -11.37
N ARG A 49 8.84 -1.69 -12.21
CA ARG A 49 10.08 -1.84 -13.00
C ARG A 49 10.25 -0.68 -13.99
N ARG A 50 9.19 -0.30 -14.70
CA ARG A 50 9.20 0.82 -15.66
C ARG A 50 9.53 2.16 -14.99
N ARG A 51 9.18 2.33 -13.71
CA ARG A 51 9.54 3.50 -12.89
C ARG A 51 10.97 3.46 -12.34
N GLY A 52 11.73 2.39 -12.59
CA GLY A 52 13.13 2.25 -12.15
C GLY A 52 13.31 1.79 -10.70
N HIS A 53 12.23 1.39 -10.03
CA HIS A 53 12.32 0.79 -8.70
C HIS A 53 12.85 -0.64 -8.79
N ARG A 54 13.63 -1.05 -7.78
CA ARG A 54 14.26 -2.38 -7.72
C ARG A 54 13.54 -3.34 -6.78
N THR A 55 12.76 -2.78 -5.87
CA THR A 55 12.05 -3.53 -4.82
C THR A 55 10.62 -3.02 -4.72
N ALA A 56 9.68 -3.92 -4.50
CA ALA A 56 8.29 -3.59 -4.17
C ALA A 56 7.99 -4.07 -2.75
N LEU A 57 7.44 -3.18 -1.93
CA LEU A 57 6.89 -3.49 -0.61
C LEU A 57 5.37 -3.28 -0.65
N THR A 58 4.66 -4.03 0.19
CA THR A 58 3.24 -3.81 0.45
C THR A 58 3.07 -3.18 1.84
N PRO A 59 1.98 -2.42 2.08
CA PRO A 59 1.57 -2.14 3.45
C PRO A 59 1.16 -3.44 4.15
N ALA A 60 0.88 -3.38 5.45
CA ALA A 60 0.31 -4.51 6.18
C ALA A 60 -0.94 -5.02 5.45
N LEU A 61 -0.89 -6.27 4.98
CA LEU A 61 -1.96 -6.92 4.23
C LEU A 61 -2.87 -7.68 5.19
N ALA A 62 -4.18 -7.62 4.96
CA ALA A 62 -5.11 -8.52 5.62
C ALA A 62 -4.80 -9.97 5.21
N VAL A 63 -5.14 -10.94 6.05
CA VAL A 63 -4.84 -12.36 5.81
C VAL A 63 -5.34 -12.84 4.44
N GLY A 64 -6.55 -12.42 4.03
CA GLY A 64 -7.11 -12.78 2.72
C GLY A 64 -6.34 -12.20 1.53
N GLU A 65 -5.66 -11.07 1.71
CA GLU A 65 -4.92 -10.38 0.64
C GLU A 65 -3.53 -10.97 0.40
N GLN A 66 -2.97 -11.74 1.34
CA GLN A 66 -1.57 -12.20 1.30
C GLN A 66 -1.30 -13.22 0.19
N ARG A 67 -2.18 -14.22 0.02
CA ARG A 67 -1.95 -15.34 -0.91
C ARG A 67 -1.61 -14.92 -2.35
N PRO A 68 -2.34 -13.98 -2.98
CA PRO A 68 -1.97 -13.50 -4.32
C PRO A 68 -0.56 -12.90 -4.42
N PHE A 69 -0.06 -12.26 -3.36
CA PHE A 69 1.30 -11.70 -3.35
C PHE A 69 2.36 -12.76 -3.12
N GLU A 70 2.12 -13.72 -2.22
CA GLU A 70 3.01 -14.87 -2.01
C GLU A 70 3.19 -15.66 -3.32
N ALA A 71 2.09 -15.91 -4.04
CA ALA A 71 2.13 -16.57 -5.35
C ALA A 71 2.88 -15.76 -6.42
N ALA A 72 3.00 -14.45 -6.25
CA ALA A 72 3.80 -13.56 -7.11
C ALA A 72 5.26 -13.42 -6.65
N GLY A 73 5.68 -14.16 -5.61
CA GLY A 73 7.05 -14.18 -5.09
C GLY A 73 7.33 -13.15 -4.00
N PHE A 74 6.31 -12.48 -3.46
CA PHE A 74 6.50 -11.67 -2.25
C PHE A 74 6.79 -12.57 -1.06
N VAL A 75 7.69 -12.10 -0.19
CA VAL A 75 8.02 -12.75 1.07
C VAL A 75 7.65 -11.83 2.22
N LEU A 76 7.37 -12.41 3.39
CA LEU A 76 7.14 -11.65 4.61
C LEU A 76 8.38 -10.83 4.94
N HIS A 77 8.26 -9.51 4.91
CA HIS A 77 9.31 -8.60 5.34
C HIS A 77 9.24 -8.31 6.84
N GLU A 78 8.05 -7.99 7.35
CA GLU A 78 7.82 -7.66 8.76
C GLU A 78 6.37 -7.98 9.17
N ARG A 79 6.15 -8.36 10.44
CA ARG A 79 4.81 -8.54 11.02
C ARG A 79 4.40 -7.31 11.80
N LEU A 80 3.54 -6.49 11.21
CA LEU A 80 2.99 -5.31 11.87
C LEU A 80 1.71 -5.66 12.63
N HIS A 81 1.69 -5.40 13.93
CA HIS A 81 0.49 -5.51 14.74
C HIS A 81 -0.25 -4.17 14.72
N LEU A 82 -1.39 -4.11 14.04
CA LEU A 82 -2.18 -2.89 13.96
C LEU A 82 -2.83 -2.61 15.31
N LEU A 83 -2.41 -1.50 15.93
CA LEU A 83 -3.13 -0.92 17.06
C LEU A 83 -4.43 -0.31 16.53
N ARG A 84 -5.56 -0.79 17.04
CA ARG A 84 -6.88 -0.25 16.69
C ARG A 84 -7.35 0.64 17.84
N HIS A 85 -7.57 1.90 17.53
CA HIS A 85 -8.27 2.82 18.42
C HIS A 85 -9.66 3.08 17.85
N ASP A 86 -10.69 2.87 18.66
CA ASP A 86 -12.05 3.23 18.27
C ASP A 86 -12.17 4.76 18.25
N LEU A 87 -12.67 5.30 17.13
CA LEU A 87 -12.82 6.74 16.94
C LEU A 87 -14.29 7.19 17.13
N VAL A 88 -15.18 6.30 17.58
CA VAL A 88 -16.60 6.63 17.80
C VAL A 88 -16.78 7.60 18.97
N GLU A 89 -15.94 7.51 20.00
CA GLU A 89 -15.99 8.37 21.19
C GLU A 89 -14.69 9.17 21.36
N LEU A 90 -14.36 9.97 20.35
CA LEU A 90 -13.28 10.93 20.50
C LEU A 90 -13.76 12.12 21.34
N PRO A 91 -13.03 12.52 22.40
CA PRO A 91 -13.34 13.77 23.10
C PRO A 91 -13.31 14.92 22.11
N GLU A 92 -14.23 15.88 22.26
CA GLU A 92 -14.22 17.07 21.42
C GLU A 92 -12.82 17.69 21.44
N ARG A 93 -12.33 18.09 20.26
CA ARG A 93 -11.06 18.81 20.19
C ARG A 93 -11.19 20.06 21.07
N SER A 94 -10.55 20.04 22.24
CA SER A 94 -10.26 21.25 22.98
C SER A 94 -9.44 22.14 22.07
N ARG A 95 -10.08 23.17 21.49
CA ARG A 95 -9.35 24.27 20.86
C ARG A 95 -8.59 24.93 22.01
N LEU A 96 -7.33 24.57 22.20
CA LEU A 96 -6.43 25.42 22.96
C LEU A 96 -6.30 26.71 22.14
N HIS A 97 -6.97 27.76 22.61
CA HIS A 97 -6.80 29.11 22.13
C HIS A 97 -5.34 29.51 22.40
N GLN A 98 -4.71 29.99 21.31
CA GLN A 98 -3.55 30.88 21.19
C GLN A 98 -2.64 31.09 22.41
#